data_AF-A0A668AJE5-F1
#
_entry.id   AF-A0A668AJE5-F1
#
_cell.length_a   1.000
_cell.length_b   1.000
_cell.length_c   1.000
_cell.angle_alpha   90.00
_cell.angle_beta   90.00
_cell.angle_gamma   90.00
#
_symmetry.space_group_name_H-M   'P 1'
#
loop_
_entity.id
_entity.type
_entity.pdbx_description
1 polymer ?
#
loop_
_entity_poly.entity_id
_entity_poly.type
_entity_poly.pdbx_seq_one_letter_code
_entity_poly.pdbx_strand_id
1 'polypeptide(L)'
;MADAQTERAYQKQPTIFQNKKRVLVTEGGKEAKEKLPRYHKSVGLGFKTPREAIDGTYIDKKCPFTGNVSIRGRILSGVVTKMKMQRTIVIRRDYLHYIRKYNRFEKRHKNLSVHLSPMSQLETLP
;
A
#
# COMPACT_ATOMS: atom_id res chain seq x y z
N MET A 1 -14.68 -1.62 -3.03
CA MET A 1 -13.88 -1.30 -1.83
C MET A 1 -14.19 -2.37 -0.81
N ALA A 2 -13.19 -3.12 -0.33
CA ALA A 2 -13.42 -4.13 0.71
C ALA A 2 -13.82 -3.44 2.02
N ASP A 3 -14.78 -4.01 2.74
CA ASP A 3 -15.17 -3.52 4.06
C ASP A 3 -13.95 -3.44 4.97
N ALA A 4 -13.80 -2.32 5.68
CA ALA A 4 -12.61 -2.04 6.49
C ALA A 4 -12.50 -2.91 7.74
N GLN A 5 -13.53 -3.71 8.05
CA GLN A 5 -13.68 -4.53 9.25
C GLN A 5 -13.92 -5.99 8.86
N THR A 6 -12.88 -6.68 8.37
CA THR A 6 -12.95 -8.12 8.05
C THR A 6 -12.43 -8.99 9.19
N GLU A 7 -11.47 -8.48 9.98
CA GLU A 7 -10.91 -9.23 11.10
C GLU A 7 -11.76 -9.12 12.36
N ARG A 8 -11.54 -10.05 13.30
CA ARG A 8 -12.23 -10.09 14.60
C ARG A 8 -11.97 -8.84 15.47
N ALA A 9 -10.75 -8.31 15.43
CA ALA A 9 -10.38 -7.12 16.21
C ALA A 9 -10.73 -5.84 15.46
N TYR A 10 -11.19 -4.78 16.13
CA TYR A 10 -11.53 -3.52 15.47
C TYR A 10 -10.32 -2.89 14.76
N GLN A 11 -10.43 -2.67 13.45
CA GLN A 11 -9.40 -2.04 12.63
C GLN A 11 -9.57 -0.52 12.68
N LYS A 12 -8.53 0.20 13.12
CA LYS A 12 -8.45 1.67 13.07
C LYS A 12 -7.03 2.15 12.81
N GLN A 13 -6.89 3.39 12.32
CA GLN A 13 -5.58 4.04 12.30
C GLN A 13 -5.22 4.49 13.72
N PRO A 14 -4.02 4.16 14.24
CA PRO A 14 -3.65 4.51 15.62
C PRO A 14 -3.43 6.00 15.82
N THR A 15 -3.10 6.73 14.75
CA THR A 15 -2.82 8.17 14.76
C THR A 15 -4.07 9.04 14.79
N ILE A 16 -5.26 8.46 14.53
CA ILE A 16 -6.51 9.22 14.45
C ILE A 16 -7.46 8.79 15.54
N PHE A 17 -7.90 9.78 16.31
CA PHE A 17 -8.97 9.61 17.26
C PHE A 17 -10.33 9.74 16.57
N GLN A 18 -11.08 8.63 16.52
CA GLN A 18 -12.38 8.58 15.82
C GLN A 18 -13.55 9.08 16.68
N ASN A 19 -13.45 8.96 18.00
CA ASN A 19 -14.55 9.26 18.93
C ASN A 19 -14.61 10.75 19.30
N LYS A 20 -14.36 11.64 18.34
CA LYS A 20 -14.47 13.09 18.55
C LYS A 20 -15.96 13.44 18.64
N LYS A 21 -16.43 13.79 19.84
CA LYS A 21 -17.80 14.29 20.04
C LYS A 21 -17.95 15.58 19.24
N ARG A 22 -18.95 15.64 18.38
CA ARG A 22 -19.33 16.90 17.73
C ARG A 22 -19.90 17.81 18.81
N VAL A 23 -19.44 19.06 18.85
CA VAL A 23 -20.16 20.10 19.59
C VAL A 23 -21.53 20.20 18.93
N LEU A 24 -22.60 20.19 19.74
CA LEU A 24 -23.97 20.37 19.24
C LEU A 24 -23.99 21.71 18.50
N VAL A 25 -24.12 21.67 17.17
CA VAL A 25 -24.22 22.87 16.34
C VAL A 25 -25.59 23.48 16.60
N THR A 26 -25.62 24.76 16.97
CA THR A 26 -26.83 25.58 17.02
C THR A 26 -27.50 25.60 15.64
N GLU A 27 -28.84 25.61 15.67
CA GLU A 27 -29.76 25.43 14.55
C GLU A 27 -29.29 26.00 13.20
N GLY A 28 -29.24 25.15 12.16
CA GLY A 28 -29.09 25.55 10.75
C GLY A 28 -27.86 25.03 9.99
N GLY A 29 -26.89 24.42 10.65
CA GLY A 29 -25.72 23.83 9.99
C GLY A 29 -26.02 22.46 9.36
N LYS A 30 -26.01 22.36 8.03
CA LYS A 30 -26.20 21.10 7.27
C LYS A 30 -25.44 19.93 7.90
N GLU A 31 -26.14 18.81 8.13
CA GLU A 31 -25.62 17.55 8.66
C GLU A 31 -24.62 16.88 7.69
N ALA A 32 -23.47 17.51 7.44
CA ALA A 32 -22.39 16.81 6.78
C ALA A 32 -21.89 15.74 7.75
N LYS A 33 -22.02 14.46 7.39
CA LYS A 33 -21.18 13.38 7.92
C LYS A 33 -19.73 13.73 7.53
N GLU A 34 -19.09 14.62 8.30
CA GLU A 34 -17.67 14.91 8.22
C GLU A 34 -16.92 13.58 8.23
N LYS A 35 -16.30 13.26 7.10
CA LYS A 35 -15.51 12.03 6.95
C LYS A 35 -14.40 12.11 7.99
N LEU A 36 -14.18 11.01 8.71
CA LEU A 36 -13.06 10.92 9.64
C LEU A 36 -11.77 11.31 8.89
N PRO A 37 -10.97 12.26 9.42
CA PRO A 37 -9.73 12.65 8.77
C PRO A 37 -8.84 11.41 8.64
N ARG A 38 -8.18 11.24 7.49
CA ARG A 38 -7.35 10.06 7.19
C ARG A 38 -5.86 10.42 7.24
N TYR A 39 -5.10 9.56 7.91
CA TYR A 39 -3.67 9.74 8.06
C TYR A 39 -2.97 9.19 6.84
N HIS A 40 -2.21 10.05 6.19
CA HIS A 40 -1.32 9.73 5.09
C HIS A 40 0.00 10.49 5.29
N LYS A 41 1.08 9.95 4.76
CA LYS A 41 2.41 10.57 4.79
C LYS A 41 3.07 10.50 3.43
N SER A 42 3.89 11.49 3.14
CA SER A 42 4.85 11.44 2.03
C SER A 42 6.02 10.53 2.41
N VAL A 43 6.36 9.58 1.54
CA VAL A 43 7.42 8.59 1.80
C VAL A 43 8.81 9.10 1.45
N GLY A 44 8.90 10.20 0.70
CA GLY A 44 10.15 10.76 0.20
C GLY A 44 10.62 10.08 -1.10
N LEU A 45 11.90 10.28 -1.46
CA LEU A 45 12.54 9.68 -2.65
C LEU A 45 11.82 9.98 -3.99
N GLY A 46 11.05 11.06 -4.06
CA GLY A 46 10.29 11.45 -5.26
C GLY A 46 9.00 10.65 -5.52
N PHE A 47 8.61 9.74 -4.63
CA PHE A 47 7.35 9.00 -4.76
C PHE A 47 6.15 9.89 -4.40
N LYS A 48 5.20 10.00 -5.33
CA LYS A 48 3.94 10.73 -5.12
C LYS A 48 2.99 9.90 -4.25
N THR A 49 2.31 10.57 -3.33
CA THR A 49 1.20 9.97 -2.57
C THR A 49 0.00 9.77 -3.51
N PRO A 50 -0.46 8.54 -3.71
CA PRO A 50 -1.58 8.25 -4.60
C PRO A 50 -2.91 8.66 -3.98
N ARG A 51 -3.89 8.97 -4.83
CA ARG A 51 -5.21 9.48 -4.41
C ARG A 51 -5.96 8.44 -3.59
N GLU A 52 -5.86 7.16 -3.95
CA GLU A 52 -6.52 6.09 -3.21
C GLU A 52 -5.94 5.90 -1.81
N ALA A 53 -4.72 6.37 -1.52
CA ALA A 53 -4.20 6.39 -0.15
C ALA A 53 -4.80 7.54 0.68
N ILE A 54 -5.13 8.67 0.05
CA ILE A 54 -5.70 9.86 0.70
C ILE A 54 -7.20 9.68 0.94
N ASP A 55 -7.92 9.18 -0.04
CA ASP A 55 -9.39 9.06 -0.01
C ASP A 55 -9.89 7.65 0.34
N GLY A 56 -9.02 6.65 0.29
CA GLY A 56 -9.40 5.26 0.55
C GLY A 56 -9.87 5.03 1.98
N THR A 57 -10.57 3.91 2.21
CA THR A 57 -11.09 3.53 3.54
C THR A 57 -10.34 2.33 4.15
N TYR A 58 -9.42 1.71 3.41
CA TYR A 58 -8.69 0.52 3.88
C TYR A 58 -7.77 0.84 5.07
N ILE A 59 -7.56 -0.16 5.93
CA ILE A 59 -6.68 -0.06 7.10
C ILE A 59 -5.57 -1.09 6.96
N ASP A 60 -4.34 -0.59 6.76
CA ASP A 60 -3.15 -1.42 6.58
C ASP A 60 -1.96 -0.83 7.34
N LYS A 61 -1.42 -1.60 8.28
CA LYS A 61 -0.25 -1.21 9.08
C LYS A 61 1.05 -1.25 8.27
N LYS A 62 1.10 -2.10 7.23
CA LYS A 62 2.29 -2.33 6.38
C LYS A 62 2.34 -1.38 5.17
N CYS A 63 1.30 -0.56 4.97
CA CYS A 63 1.28 0.43 3.89
C CYS A 63 2.39 1.48 4.11
N PRO A 64 3.21 1.79 3.09
CA PRO A 64 4.23 2.83 3.21
C PRO A 64 3.63 4.24 3.34
N PHE A 65 2.39 4.47 2.87
CA PHE A 65 1.77 5.80 2.88
C PHE A 65 0.85 6.05 4.08
N THR A 66 0.09 5.05 4.53
CA THR A 66 -0.91 5.23 5.62
C THR A 66 -0.52 4.50 6.91
N GLY A 67 0.61 3.80 6.91
CA GLY A 67 1.14 3.03 8.03
C GLY A 67 2.48 3.56 8.56
N ASN A 68 3.12 2.77 9.42
CA ASN A 68 4.39 3.14 10.07
C ASN A 68 5.65 2.58 9.37
N VAL A 69 5.54 2.20 8.09
CA VAL A 69 6.68 1.67 7.33
C VAL A 69 7.44 2.80 6.64
N SER A 70 8.77 2.85 6.78
CA SER A 70 9.65 3.76 6.05
C SER A 70 10.42 3.02 4.96
N ILE A 71 10.53 3.63 3.77
CA ILE A 71 11.32 3.07 2.66
C ILE A 71 12.77 3.52 2.83
N ARG A 72 13.70 2.57 2.85
CA ARG A 72 15.14 2.81 2.97
C ARG A 72 15.94 1.76 2.20
N GLY A 73 17.13 2.15 1.73
CA GLY A 73 18.04 1.24 1.03
C GLY A 73 17.70 1.09 -0.45
N ARG A 74 17.45 -0.13 -0.91
CA ARG A 74 17.39 -0.48 -2.34
C ARG A 74 15.99 -0.31 -2.91
N ILE A 75 15.88 0.39 -4.04
CA ILE A 75 14.67 0.43 -4.87
C ILE A 75 14.84 -0.58 -6.01
N LEU A 76 13.91 -1.54 -6.11
CA LEU A 76 13.98 -2.64 -7.07
C LEU A 76 12.73 -2.66 -7.94
N SER A 77 12.91 -2.95 -9.22
CA SER A 77 11.82 -3.17 -10.18
C SER A 77 11.79 -4.63 -10.65
N GLY A 78 10.61 -5.10 -11.05
CA GLY A 78 10.37 -6.46 -11.54
C GLY A 78 8.95 -6.59 -12.08
N VAL A 79 8.67 -7.70 -12.75
CA VAL A 79 7.35 -8.00 -13.33
C VAL A 79 6.54 -8.81 -12.32
N VAL A 80 5.24 -8.53 -12.19
CA VAL A 80 4.35 -9.28 -11.31
C VAL A 80 4.05 -10.65 -11.94
N THR A 81 4.27 -11.73 -11.20
CA THR A 81 4.03 -13.11 -11.70
C THR A 81 2.81 -13.76 -11.05
N LYS A 82 2.60 -13.54 -9.75
CA LYS A 82 1.48 -14.14 -9.02
C LYS A 82 0.83 -13.13 -8.09
N MET A 83 -0.50 -13.12 -8.07
CA MET A 83 -1.34 -12.28 -7.19
C MET A 83 -2.35 -13.10 -6.38
N LYS A 84 -1.97 -14.32 -5.97
CA LYS A 84 -2.91 -15.27 -5.33
C LYS A 84 -3.11 -15.04 -3.82
N MET A 85 -2.17 -14.36 -3.16
CA MET A 85 -2.21 -14.14 -1.71
C MET A 85 -2.85 -12.80 -1.40
N GLN A 86 -3.54 -12.71 -0.25
CA GLN A 86 -4.10 -11.44 0.21
C GLN A 86 -2.96 -10.46 0.56
N ARG A 87 -3.03 -9.24 0.00
CA ARG A 87 -2.10 -8.12 0.24
C ARG A 87 -0.61 -8.42 -0.01
N THR A 88 -0.29 -9.49 -0.75
CA THR A 88 1.09 -9.87 -1.09
C THR A 88 1.14 -10.39 -2.52
N ILE A 89 2.13 -9.93 -3.28
CA ILE A 89 2.39 -10.38 -4.65
C ILE A 89 3.77 -11.02 -4.75
N VAL A 90 3.96 -11.85 -5.76
CA VAL A 90 5.28 -12.37 -6.12
C VAL A 90 5.74 -11.65 -7.38
N ILE A 91 6.84 -10.91 -7.25
CA ILE A 91 7.53 -10.30 -8.39
C ILE A 91 8.65 -11.22 -8.87
N ARG A 92 8.85 -11.27 -10.18
CA ARG A 92 9.98 -11.92 -10.82
C ARG A 92 10.95 -10.86 -11.32
N ARG A 93 12.23 -11.06 -11.01
CA ARG A 93 13.34 -10.23 -11.48
C ARG A 93 14.25 -11.07 -12.33
N ASP A 94 14.21 -10.84 -13.64
CA ASP A 94 15.16 -11.43 -14.58
C ASP A 94 16.46 -10.61 -14.58
N TYR A 95 17.60 -11.28 -14.55
CA TYR A 95 18.92 -10.67 -14.61
C TYR A 95 19.89 -11.58 -15.37
N LEU A 96 20.92 -10.97 -15.95
CA LEU A 96 21.96 -11.68 -16.69
C LEU A 96 23.14 -11.96 -15.76
N HIS A 97 23.56 -13.22 -15.68
CA HIS A 97 24.74 -13.64 -14.95
C HIS A 97 25.90 -13.88 -15.92
N TYR A 98 27.01 -13.17 -15.73
CA TYR A 98 28.18 -13.32 -16.59
C TYR A 98 29.00 -14.56 -16.21
N ILE A 99 29.33 -15.40 -17.19
CA ILE A 99 30.19 -16.59 -16.99
C ILE A 99 31.57 -16.31 -17.61
N ARG A 100 32.55 -16.02 -16.74
CA ARG A 100 33.91 -15.64 -17.14
C ARG A 100 34.64 -16.70 -17.98
N LYS A 101 34.38 -18.00 -17.76
CA LYS A 101 35.02 -19.07 -18.54
C LYS A 101 34.63 -19.05 -20.02
N TYR A 102 33.38 -18.70 -20.32
CA TYR A 102 32.83 -18.76 -21.68
C TYR A 102 32.64 -17.38 -22.30
N ASN A 103 32.98 -16.30 -21.58
CA ASN A 103 32.74 -14.91 -21.98
C ASN A 103 31.31 -14.66 -22.49
N ARG A 104 30.32 -15.29 -21.84
CA ARG A 104 28.89 -15.23 -22.21
C ARG A 104 28.01 -14.96 -21.00
N PHE A 105 26.80 -14.48 -21.24
CA PHE A 105 25.79 -14.27 -20.20
C PHE A 105 24.75 -15.40 -20.18
N GLU A 106 24.32 -15.78 -18.98
CA GLU A 106 23.22 -16.70 -18.74
C GLU A 106 22.01 -15.92 -18.19
N LYS A 107 20.81 -16.20 -18.70
CA LYS A 107 19.56 -15.64 -18.16
C LYS A 107 19.18 -16.35 -16.88
N ARG A 108 19.05 -15.61 -15.78
CA ARG A 108 18.57 -16.10 -14.48
C ARG A 108 17.40 -15.27 -14.00
N HIS A 109 16.61 -15.84 -13.10
CA HIS A 109 15.53 -15.12 -12.45
C HIS A 109 15.51 -15.41 -10.96
N LYS A 110 14.99 -14.45 -10.19
CA LYS A 110 14.66 -14.63 -8.77
C LYS A 110 13.25 -14.14 -8.51
N ASN A 111 12.50 -14.93 -7.74
CA ASN A 111 11.18 -14.57 -7.28
C ASN A 111 11.29 -13.96 -5.89
N LEU A 112 10.58 -12.86 -5.67
CA LEU A 112 10.52 -12.15 -4.39
C LEU A 112 9.06 -11.93 -4.02
N SER A 113 8.71 -12.27 -2.78
CA SER A 113 7.42 -11.90 -2.20
C SER A 113 7.47 -10.46 -1.71
N VAL A 114 6.49 -9.66 -2.12
CA VAL A 114 6.42 -8.22 -1.84
C VAL A 114 5.01 -7.87 -1.36
N HIS A 115 4.92 -7.04 -0.33
CA HIS A 115 3.64 -6.54 0.18
C HIS A 115 2.98 -5.62 -0.85
N LEU A 116 1.73 -5.89 -1.19
CA LEU A 116 0.91 -5.03 -2.03
C LEU A 116 -0.14 -4.35 -1.16
N SER A 117 0.00 -3.03 -0.99
CA SER A 117 -0.97 -2.28 -0.22
C SER A 117 -2.30 -2.15 -1.00
N PRO A 118 -3.47 -2.17 -0.34
CA PRO A 118 -4.77 -2.10 -1.02
C PRO A 118 -5.02 -0.84 -1.86
N MET A 119 -4.19 0.20 -1.73
CA MET A 119 -4.28 1.38 -2.58
C MET A 119 -3.85 1.11 -4.03
N SER A 120 -2.84 0.27 -4.25
CA SER A 120 -2.36 -0.02 -5.59
C SER A 120 -3.27 -1.06 -6.22
N GLN A 121 -4.32 -0.61 -6.90
CA GLN A 121 -5.15 -1.45 -7.75
C GLN A 121 -4.33 -1.81 -8.99
N LEU A 122 -3.71 -2.98 -8.99
CA LEU A 122 -3.12 -3.54 -10.19
C LEU A 122 -4.21 -4.29 -10.94
N GLU A 123 -4.61 -3.76 -12.09
CA GLU A 123 -5.46 -4.48 -13.03
C GLU A 123 -4.60 -5.55 -13.71
N THR A 124 -4.91 -6.82 -13.44
CA THR A 124 -4.33 -7.91 -14.23
C THR A 124 -5.07 -7.96 -15.55
N LEU A 125 -4.40 -7.61 -16.65
CA LEU A 125 -4.88 -8.03 -17.97
C LEU A 125 -4.95 -9.57 -17.98
N PRO A 126 -6.09 -10.17 -18.35
CA PRO A 126 -6.25 -11.61 -18.42
C PRO A 126 -5.30 -12.27 -19.43
#